data_AF-A0AAJ1EX44-F1
#
_entry.id   AF-A0AAJ1EX44-F1
#
_cell.length_a   1.000
_cell.length_b   1.000
_cell.length_c   1.000
_cell.angle_alpha   90.00
_cell.angle_beta   90.00
_cell.angle_gamma   90.00
#
_symmetry.space_group_name_H-M   'P 1'
#
loop_
_entity.id
_entity.type
_entity.pdbx_description
1 polymer ?
#
loop_
_entity_poly.entity_id
_entity_poly.type
_entity_poly.pdbx_seq_one_letter_code
_entity_poly.pdbx_strand_id
1 'polypeptide(L)' 'DDAKYEELVAAANAIDDKTERMNALHAAENYLVGEQHYVIPLFGYAEPYLMSSKVTGVTHSPEGHYQLAYAKEKK' A
#
# COMPACT_ATOMS: atom_id res chain seq x y z
N ASP A 1 -18.23 11.83 -4.75
CA ASP A 1 -18.91 10.78 -3.99
C ASP A 1 -19.59 9.81 -4.94
N ASP A 2 -19.19 8.55 -4.92
CA ASP A 2 -19.71 7.46 -5.77
C ASP A 2 -20.31 6.38 -4.88
N ALA A 3 -21.64 6.37 -4.75
CA ALA A 3 -22.34 5.47 -3.83
C ALA A 3 -22.11 3.99 -4.13
N LYS A 4 -21.90 3.62 -5.41
CA LYS A 4 -21.66 2.22 -5.78
C LYS A 4 -20.27 1.78 -5.32
N TYR A 5 -19.25 2.62 -5.50
CA TYR A 5 -17.92 2.32 -4.97
C TYR A 5 -17.93 2.16 -3.45
N GLU A 6 -18.59 3.08 -2.73
CA GLU A 6 -18.70 3.01 -1.26
C GLU A 6 -19.39 1.72 -0.80
N GLU A 7 -20.47 1.29 -1.47
CA GLU A 7 -21.16 0.03 -1.17
C GLU A 7 -20.24 -1.19 -1.36
N LEU A 8 -19.47 -1.22 -2.46
CA LEU A 8 -18.52 -2.31 -2.74
C LEU A 8 -17.43 -2.41 -1.65
N VAL A 9 -16.88 -1.28 -1.21
CA VAL A 9 -15.87 -1.26 -0.15
C VAL A 9 -16.48 -1.65 1.20
N ALA A 10 -17.67 -1.15 1.53
CA ALA A 10 -18.37 -1.50 2.76
C ALA A 10 -18.69 -3.01 2.82
N ALA A 11 -19.18 -3.59 1.72
CA ALA A 11 -19.44 -5.02 1.62
C ALA A 11 -18.17 -5.85 1.79
N ALA A 12 -17.06 -5.45 1.14
CA ALA A 12 -15.78 -6.15 1.26
C ALA A 12 -15.23 -6.11 2.72
N ASN A 13 -15.40 -5.00 3.43
CA ASN A 13 -14.95 -4.86 4.81
C ASN A 13 -15.76 -5.68 5.82
N ALA A 14 -16.96 -6.12 5.47
CA ALA A 14 -17.79 -6.99 6.31
C ALA A 14 -17.45 -8.49 6.16
N ILE A 15 -16.54 -8.87 5.25
CA ILE A 15 -16.14 -10.26 5.01
C ILE A 15 -14.96 -10.64 5.93
N ASP A 16 -15.14 -11.68 6.74
CA ASP A 16 -14.11 -12.19 7.65
C ASP A 16 -13.07 -13.08 6.95
N ASP A 17 -13.48 -13.85 5.93
CA ASP A 17 -12.53 -14.66 5.16
C ASP A 17 -11.58 -13.76 4.37
N LYS A 18 -10.28 -13.94 4.59
CA LYS A 18 -9.25 -13.08 3.98
C LYS A 18 -9.25 -13.15 2.46
N THR A 19 -9.49 -14.32 1.89
CA THR A 19 -9.43 -14.54 0.44
C THR A 19 -10.63 -13.91 -0.24
N GLU A 20 -11.82 -14.16 0.30
CA GLU A 20 -13.06 -13.56 -0.17
C GLU A 20 -13.05 -12.04 -0.03
N ARG A 21 -12.56 -11.52 1.09
CA ARG A 21 -12.36 -10.08 1.30
C ARG A 21 -11.44 -9.47 0.25
N MET A 22 -10.31 -10.12 -0.05
CA MET A 22 -9.37 -9.63 -1.06
C MET A 22 -9.99 -9.61 -2.46
N ASN A 23 -10.72 -10.67 -2.83
CA ASN A 23 -11.43 -10.74 -4.11
C ASN A 23 -12.49 -9.63 -4.23
N ALA A 24 -13.22 -9.35 -3.15
CA ALA A 24 -14.21 -8.26 -3.11
C ALA A 24 -13.54 -6.87 -3.24
N LEU A 25 -12.40 -6.65 -2.58
CA LEU A 25 -11.63 -5.41 -2.72
C LEU A 25 -11.10 -5.22 -4.15
N HIS A 26 -10.64 -6.28 -4.82
CA HIS A 26 -10.24 -6.21 -6.22
C HIS A 26 -11.42 -5.89 -7.15
N ALA A 27 -12.63 -6.35 -6.84
CA ALA A 27 -13.82 -5.94 -7.60
C ALA A 27 -14.10 -4.43 -7.45
N ALA A 28 -13.95 -3.88 -6.24
CA ALA A 28 -14.07 -2.44 -6.01
C ALA A 28 -12.97 -1.64 -6.73
N GLU A 29 -11.73 -2.13 -6.74
CA GLU A 29 -10.61 -1.55 -7.48
C GLU A 29 -10.87 -1.53 -8.99
N ASN A 30 -11.33 -2.65 -9.57
CA ASN A 30 -11.67 -2.74 -10.99
C ASN A 30 -12.76 -1.74 -11.38
N TYR A 31 -13.77 -1.54 -10.53
CA TYR A 31 -14.79 -0.52 -10.76
C TYR A 31 -14.17 0.88 -10.81
N LEU A 32 -13.36 1.24 -9.81
CA LEU A 32 -12.78 2.58 -9.68
C LEU A 32 -11.75 2.89 -10.79
N VAL A 33 -10.85 1.95 -11.09
CA VAL A 33 -9.73 2.13 -12.02
C VAL A 33 -10.11 1.74 -13.45
N GLY A 34 -10.72 0.56 -13.60
CA GLY A 34 -10.98 -0.07 -14.89
C GLY A 34 -12.26 0.40 -15.58
N GLU A 35 -13.32 0.69 -14.83
CA GLU A 35 -14.60 1.14 -15.40
C GLU A 35 -14.77 2.66 -15.33
N GLN A 36 -14.56 3.24 -14.15
CA GLN A 36 -14.78 4.68 -13.92
C GLN A 36 -13.58 5.54 -14.31
N HIS A 37 -12.38 4.96 -14.38
CA HIS A 37 -11.14 5.65 -14.72
C HIS A 37 -10.86 6.88 -13.85
N TYR A 38 -11.28 6.87 -12.58
CA TYR A 38 -11.05 7.99 -11.66
C TYR A 38 -9.56 8.20 -11.36
N VAL A 39 -8.76 7.15 -11.50
CA VAL A 39 -7.30 7.19 -11.43
C VAL A 39 -6.72 6.33 -12.54
N ILE A 40 -5.59 6.76 -13.10
CA ILE A 40 -4.83 6.02 -14.10
C ILE A 40 -3.46 5.70 -13.47
N PRO A 41 -3.26 4.48 -12.93
CA PRO A 41 -1.97 4.09 -12.38
C PRO A 41 -0.90 4.09 -13.46
N LEU A 42 0.28 4.67 -13.16
CA LEU A 42 1.41 4.70 -14.08
C LEU A 42 2.48 3.67 -13.72
N PHE A 43 2.92 3.68 -12.46
CA PHE A 43 3.91 2.75 -11.91
C PHE A 43 3.84 2.73 -10.39
N GLY A 44 4.31 1.64 -9.78
CA GLY A 44 4.55 1.57 -8.34
C GLY A 44 5.86 2.28 -7.97
N TYR A 45 5.87 3.00 -6.85
CA TYR A 45 7.08 3.68 -6.38
C TYR A 45 8.13 2.67 -5.91
N ALA A 46 9.38 2.92 -6.30
CA ALA A 46 10.54 2.41 -5.58
C ALA A 46 10.95 3.43 -4.52
N GLU A 47 11.62 2.97 -3.46
CA GLU A 47 12.14 3.84 -2.39
C GLU A 47 13.68 3.89 -2.41
N PRO A 48 14.31 4.43 -3.48
CA PRO A 48 15.76 4.58 -3.49
C PRO A 48 16.18 5.73 -2.56
N TYR A 49 17.18 5.50 -1.72
CA TYR A 49 17.79 6.54 -0.90
C TYR A 49 19.31 6.34 -0.83
N LEU A 50 20.02 7.45 -0.62
CA LEU A 50 21.45 7.43 -0.36
C LEU A 50 21.69 7.22 1.14
N MET A 51 22.50 6.21 1.48
CA MET A 51 22.94 5.97 2.85
C MET A 51 24.46 5.92 2.88
N SER A 52 25.05 6.68 3.79
CA SER A 52 26.49 6.64 4.04
C SER A 52 26.91 5.21 4.40
N SER A 53 28.02 4.73 3.85
CA SER A 53 28.58 3.41 4.17
C SER A 53 29.01 3.27 5.64
N LYS A 54 29.09 4.39 6.37
CA LYS A 54 29.33 4.44 7.80
C LYS A 54 28.07 4.24 8.64
N VAL A 55 26.87 4.30 8.07
CA VAL A 55 25.62 4.15 8.83
C VAL A 55 25.13 2.71 8.74
N THR A 56 24.75 2.14 9.89
CA THR A 56 24.22 0.77 10.00
C THR A 56 23.00 0.75 10.91
N GLY A 57 22.17 -0.29 10.80
CA GLY A 57 21.01 -0.50 11.69
C GLY A 57 19.75 0.28 11.31
N VAL A 58 19.74 0.96 10.16
CA VAL A 58 18.53 1.49 9.54
C VAL A 58 17.81 0.35 8.81
N THR A 59 16.53 0.15 9.13
CA THR A 59 15.64 -0.74 8.38
C THR A 59 14.39 0.01 7.96
N HIS A 60 13.61 -0.56 7.04
CA HIS A 60 12.31 -0.02 6.62
C HIS A 60 11.27 -1.14 6.58
N SER A 61 10.00 -0.77 6.75
CA SER A 61 8.88 -1.68 6.56
C SER A 61 8.39 -1.65 5.11
N PRO A 62 7.64 -2.67 4.64
CA PRO A 62 7.02 -2.65 3.32
C PRO A 62 6.07 -1.47 3.09
N GLU A 63 5.56 -0.85 4.16
CA GLU A 63 4.71 0.35 4.11
C GLU A 63 5.51 1.67 4.02
N GLY A 64 6.86 1.61 3.97
CA GLY A 64 7.74 2.77 3.84
C GLY A 64 8.16 3.43 5.16
N HIS A 65 7.89 2.80 6.31
CA HIS A 65 8.30 3.34 7.61
C HIS A 65 9.75 3.01 7.94
N TYR A 66 10.59 4.03 8.13
CA TYR A 66 11.97 3.87 8.56
C TYR A 66 12.08 3.62 10.08
N GLN A 67 12.84 2.60 10.45
CA GLN A 67 13.23 2.31 11.83
C GLN A 67 14.65 2.83 12.07
N LEU A 68 14.75 3.86 12.92
CA LEU A 68 16.01 4.52 13.26
C LEU A 68 16.51 4.23 14.68
N ALA A 69 15.74 3.51 15.50
CA ALA A 69 16.11 3.22 16.89
C ALA A 69 17.43 2.44 17.02
N TYR A 70 17.83 1.70 15.98
CA TYR A 70 19.08 0.95 15.94
C TYR A 70 20.15 1.59 15.04
N ALA A 71 19.86 2.77 14.49
CA ALA A 71 20.77 3.48 13.61
C ALA A 71 22.02 3.94 14.39
N LYS A 72 23.19 3.65 13.83
CA LYS A 72 24.47 4.05 14.44
C LYS A 72 25.57 4.18 13.39
N GLU A 73 26.57 4.99 13.73
CA GLU A 73 27.82 5.04 12.98
C GLU A 73 28.65 3.77 13.26
N LYS A 74 29.18 3.19 12.19
CA LYS A 74 30.14 2.09 12.22
C LYS A 74 31.50 2.67 12.63
N LYS A 75 32.09 2.12 13.69
CA LYS A 75 33.45 2.44 14.11
C LYS A 75 34.47 1.99 13.06
#